data_AF-Q8IKG0-F1
#
_entry.id   AF-Q8IKG0-F1
#
_cell.length_a   1.000
_cell.length_b   1.000
_cell.length_c   1.000
_cell.angle_alpha   90.00
_cell.angle_beta   90.00
_cell.angle_gamma   90.00
#
_symmetry.space_group_name_H-M   'P 1'
#
loop_
_entity.id
_entity.type
_entity.pdbx_description
1 polymer ?
#
loop_
_entity_poly.entity_id
_entity_poly.type
_entity_poly.pdbx_seq_one_letter_code
_entity_poly.pdbx_strand_id
1 'polypeptide(L)'
;MENIETMKPYFPASLNGCESVSDEFFKCLNKNLIPFGDDKLIKSSQQDCQYFKKNYEKCTDEKLKKLKTPLMFLTEYKEKNK
;
A
#
# COMPACT_ATOMS: atom_id res chain seq x y z
N MET A 1 -2.06 9.38 16.96
CA MET A 1 -2.74 9.51 15.66
C MET A 1 -1.87 8.86 14.61
N GLU A 2 -2.39 7.88 13.85
CA GLU A 2 -1.66 7.35 12.69
C GLU A 2 -1.43 8.48 11.69
N ASN A 3 -0.17 8.74 11.37
CA ASN A 3 0.20 9.80 10.45
C ASN A 3 -0.21 9.37 9.03
N ILE A 4 -1.35 9.89 8.58
CA ILE A 4 -2.01 9.54 7.32
C ILE A 4 -1.08 9.80 6.12
N GLU A 5 -0.16 10.74 6.29
CA GLU A 5 0.74 11.27 5.25
C GLU A 5 1.87 10.31 4.88
N THR A 6 2.32 9.48 5.83
CA THR A 6 3.43 8.55 5.60
C THR A 6 2.93 7.16 5.24
N MET A 7 3.42 6.63 4.12
CA MET A 7 3.26 5.22 3.77
C MET A 7 4.29 4.38 4.54
N LYS A 8 3.95 3.12 4.82
CA LYS A 8 4.89 2.16 5.39
C LYS A 8 6.04 1.86 4.42
N PRO A 9 7.23 1.47 4.91
CA PRO A 9 8.43 1.28 4.08
C PRO A 9 8.30 0.23 2.96
N TYR A 10 7.35 -0.70 3.07
CA TYR A 10 7.11 -1.72 2.05
C TYR A 10 6.28 -1.21 0.87
N PHE A 11 5.65 -0.04 0.95
CA PHE A 11 4.89 0.51 -0.17
C PHE A 11 5.81 0.77 -1.38
N PRO A 12 5.40 0.47 -2.63
CA PRO A 12 4.09 -0.03 -3.08
C PRO A 12 4.05 -1.55 -3.31
N ALA A 13 4.63 -2.36 -2.42
CA ALA A 13 4.68 -3.81 -2.61
C ALA A 13 3.31 -4.47 -2.57
N SER A 14 3.13 -5.50 -3.41
CA SER A 14 1.97 -6.40 -3.38
C SER A 14 2.48 -7.83 -3.10
N LEU A 15 2.31 -8.28 -1.85
CA LEU A 15 2.71 -9.62 -1.43
C LEU A 15 1.69 -10.68 -1.84
N ASN A 16 2.15 -11.91 -2.04
CA ASN A 16 1.28 -13.05 -2.29
C ASN A 16 0.21 -13.22 -1.20
N GLY A 17 -1.05 -13.31 -1.61
CA GLY A 17 -2.23 -13.35 -0.76
C GLY A 17 -2.72 -11.98 -0.25
N CYS A 18 -2.09 -10.88 -0.66
CA CYS A 18 -2.57 -9.51 -0.41
C CYS A 18 -2.88 -8.77 -1.72
N GLU A 19 -2.94 -9.45 -2.86
CA GLU A 19 -3.08 -8.83 -4.17
C GLU A 19 -4.38 -8.03 -4.30
N SER A 20 -5.51 -8.59 -3.82
CA SER A 20 -6.81 -7.93 -3.92
C SER A 20 -6.83 -6.60 -3.17
N VAL A 21 -6.39 -6.59 -1.90
CA VAL A 21 -6.37 -5.36 -1.09
C VAL A 21 -5.33 -4.36 -1.59
N SER A 22 -4.21 -4.84 -2.14
CA SER A 22 -3.21 -3.99 -2.77
C SER A 22 -3.76 -3.32 -4.02
N ASP A 23 -4.45 -4.08 -4.88
CA ASP A 23 -5.02 -3.55 -6.13
C ASP A 23 -6.16 -2.56 -5.87
N GLU A 24 -7.01 -2.81 -4.88
CA GLU A 24 -8.04 -1.84 -4.42
C GLU A 24 -7.41 -0.54 -3.93
N PHE A 25 -6.37 -0.64 -3.09
CA PHE A 25 -5.67 0.52 -2.58
C PHE A 25 -4.98 1.32 -3.70
N PHE A 26 -4.25 0.66 -4.59
CA PHE A 26 -3.55 1.33 -5.68
C PHE A 26 -4.52 1.92 -6.70
N LYS A 27 -5.66 1.27 -6.96
CA LYS A 27 -6.74 1.87 -7.76
C LYS A 27 -7.30 3.13 -7.13
N CYS A 28 -7.52 3.13 -5.82
CA CYS A 28 -7.96 4.33 -5.11
C CYS A 28 -6.92 5.46 -5.24
N LEU A 29 -5.64 5.14 -4.99
CA LEU A 29 -4.55 6.11 -5.15
C LEU A 29 -4.51 6.66 -6.57
N ASN A 30 -4.52 5.81 -7.60
CA ASN A 30 -4.47 6.25 -9.00
C ASN A 30 -5.68 7.10 -9.41
N LYS A 31 -6.85 6.90 -8.77
CA LYS A 31 -8.05 7.69 -9.03
C LYS A 31 -7.98 9.06 -8.37
N ASN A 32 -7.47 9.13 -7.14
CA ASN A 32 -7.57 10.34 -6.32
C ASN A 32 -6.28 11.16 -6.29
N LEU A 33 -5.10 10.53 -6.42
CA LEU A 33 -3.83 11.26 -6.48
C LEU A 33 -3.64 11.85 -7.87
N ILE A 34 -3.75 13.18 -7.93
CA ILE A 34 -3.45 13.96 -9.12
C ILE A 34 -1.93 14.15 -9.18
N PRO A 35 -1.25 13.79 -10.28
CA PRO A 35 0.15 14.14 -10.47
C PRO A 35 0.33 15.65 -10.32
N PHE A 36 1.34 16.08 -9.56
CA PHE A 36 1.66 17.50 -9.33
C PHE A 36 0.57 18.31 -8.58
N GLY A 37 -0.36 17.65 -7.88
CA GLY A 37 -1.32 18.32 -7.00
C GLY A 37 -0.64 19.00 -5.80
N ASP A 38 -1.29 20.02 -5.23
CA ASP A 38 -0.79 20.65 -4.00
C ASP A 38 -0.87 19.70 -2.80
N ASP A 39 -0.10 19.99 -1.74
CA ASP A 39 -0.06 19.15 -0.54
C ASP A 39 -1.44 18.94 0.12
N LYS A 40 -2.37 19.89 0.01
CA LYS A 40 -3.73 19.74 0.55
C LYS A 40 -4.55 18.75 -0.26
N LEU A 41 -4.45 18.80 -1.58
CA LEU A 41 -5.08 17.83 -2.48
C LEU A 41 -4.54 16.43 -2.23
N ILE A 42 -3.22 16.28 -2.08
CA ILE A 42 -2.61 14.98 -1.73
C ILE A 42 -3.18 14.45 -0.41
N LYS A 43 -3.29 15.29 0.62
CA LYS A 43 -3.88 14.88 1.92
C LYS A 43 -5.34 14.46 1.79
N SER A 44 -6.15 15.23 1.06
CA SER A 44 -7.56 14.90 0.83
C SER A 44 -7.69 13.56 0.09
N SER A 45 -6.91 13.37 -0.96
CA SER A 45 -6.91 12.14 -1.75
C SER A 45 -6.43 10.92 -0.96
N GLN A 46 -5.47 11.10 -0.05
CA GLN A 46 -5.04 10.05 0.88
C GLN A 46 -6.13 9.70 1.89
N GLN A 47 -6.90 10.69 2.37
CA GLN A 47 -8.04 10.46 3.26
C GLN A 47 -9.13 9.63 2.57
N ASP A 48 -9.43 9.91 1.30
CA ASP A 48 -10.40 9.13 0.51
C ASP A 48 -9.98 7.65 0.37
N CYS A 49 -8.68 7.39 0.41
CA CYS A 49 -8.12 6.04 0.33
C CYS A 49 -7.79 5.42 1.68
N GLN A 50 -8.13 6.06 2.80
CA GLN A 50 -7.70 5.62 4.13
C GLN A 50 -8.24 4.22 4.50
N TYR A 51 -9.47 3.90 4.09
CA TYR A 51 -10.05 2.57 4.28
C TYR A 51 -9.21 1.48 3.58
N PHE A 52 -8.91 1.69 2.30
CA PHE A 52 -8.11 0.75 1.52
C PHE A 52 -6.65 0.69 2.01
N LYS A 53 -6.08 1.83 2.42
CA LYS A 53 -4.74 1.89 3.04
C LYS A 53 -4.66 0.97 4.26
N LYS A 54 -5.63 1.05 5.18
CA LYS A 54 -5.65 0.20 6.39
C LYS A 54 -5.73 -1.28 6.05
N ASN A 55 -6.53 -1.67 5.07
CA ASN A 55 -6.65 -3.07 4.65
C ASN A 55 -5.35 -3.58 3.99
N TYR A 56 -4.74 -2.75 3.14
CA TYR A 56 -3.46 -3.02 2.52
C TYR A 56 -2.35 -3.19 3.57
N GLU A 57 -2.21 -2.24 4.49
CA GLU A 57 -1.18 -2.26 5.53
C GLU A 57 -1.38 -3.44 6.47
N LYS A 58 -2.62 -3.70 6.90
CA LYS A 58 -2.94 -4.85 7.76
C LYS A 58 -2.54 -6.18 7.10
N CYS A 59 -2.91 -6.40 5.84
CA CYS A 59 -2.57 -7.65 5.15
C CYS A 59 -1.06 -7.79 4.98
N THR A 60 -0.39 -6.74 4.55
CA THR A 60 1.06 -6.73 4.35
C THR A 60 1.80 -6.98 5.67
N ASP A 61 1.41 -6.31 6.75
CA ASP A 61 1.99 -6.50 8.09
C ASP A 61 1.79 -7.94 8.59
N GLU A 62 0.61 -8.54 8.38
CA GLU A 62 0.32 -9.93 8.75
C GLU A 62 1.17 -10.94 7.96
N LYS A 63 1.44 -10.66 6.67
CA LYS A 63 2.34 -11.48 5.85
C LYS A 63 3.79 -11.33 6.29
N LEU A 64 4.25 -10.11 6.50
CA LEU A 64 5.61 -9.82 6.94
C LEU A 64 5.94 -10.49 8.28
N LYS A 65 4.99 -10.51 9.23
CA LYS A 65 5.16 -11.20 10.52
C LYS A 65 5.40 -12.71 10.39
N LYS A 66 4.95 -13.33 9.29
CA LYS A 66 5.15 -14.76 9.03
C LYS A 66 6.48 -15.05 8.34
N LEU A 67 7.19 -14.03 7.87
CA LEU A 67 8.49 -14.19 7.24
C LEU A 67 9.56 -14.41 8.30
N LYS A 68 10.37 -15.45 8.11
CA LYS A 68 11.47 -15.79 9.02
C LYS A 68 12.72 -14.94 8.78
N THR A 69 12.88 -14.40 7.57
CA THR A 69 14.02 -13.55 7.20
C THR A 69 13.61 -12.43 6.25
N PRO A 70 14.34 -11.29 6.24
CA PRO A 70 14.08 -10.20 5.31
C PRO A 70 14.16 -10.61 3.83
N LEU A 71 15.00 -11.59 3.49
CA LEU A 71 15.13 -12.11 2.12
C LEU A 71 13.86 -12.78 1.62
N MET A 72 13.04 -13.40 2.51
CA MET A 72 11.77 -13.98 2.10
C MET A 72 10.77 -12.92 1.60
N PHE A 73 10.94 -11.65 1.98
CA PHE A 73 10.11 -10.57 1.44
C PHE A 73 10.25 -10.46 -0.08
N LEU A 74 11.47 -10.60 -0.60
CA LEU A 74 11.75 -10.52 -2.04
C LEU A 74 11.11 -11.68 -2.81
N THR A 75 11.01 -12.87 -2.19
CA THR A 75 10.39 -14.04 -2.83
C THR A 75 8.87 -14.01 -2.78
N GLU A 76 8.29 -13.31 -1.81
CA GLU A 76 6.83 -13.10 -1.71
C GLU A 76 6.34 -11.93 -2.56
N TYR A 77 7.27 -11.12 -3.07
CA TYR A 77 6.97 -10.02 -3.97
C TYR A 77 6.60 -10.56 -5.34
N LYS A 78 5.44 -10.16 -5.86
CA LYS A 78 5.06 -10.44 -7.24
C LYS A 78 5.42 -9.24 -8.10
N GLU A 79 6.41 -9.41 -8.98
CA GLU A 79 6.55 -8.49 -10.11
C GLU A 79 5.28 -8.59 -10.96
N LYS A 80 4.57 -7.47 -11.13
CA LYS A 80 3.55 -7.36 -12.18
C LYS A 80 4.33 -7.42 -13.50
N ASN A 81 4.58 -8.63 -14.00
CA ASN A 81 5.03 -8.86 -15.36
C ASN A 81 4.04 -8.15 -16.28
N LYS A 82 4.55 -7.10 -16.92
CA LYS A 82 3.83 -6.26 -17.86
C LYS A 82 3.99 -6.83 -19.27
#